data_AF-H5XN55-F1
#
_entry.id   AF-H5XN55-F1
#
_cell.length_a   1.000
_cell.length_b   1.000
_cell.length_c   1.000
_cell.angle_alpha   90.00
_cell.angle_beta   90.00
_cell.angle_gamma   90.00
#
_symmetry.space_group_name_H-M   'P 1'
#
loop_
_entity.id
_entity.type
_entity.pdbx_description
1 polymer ?
#
loop_
_entity_poly.entity_id
_entity_poly.type
_entity_poly.pdbx_seq_one_letter_code
_entity_poly.pdbx_strand_id
1 'polypeptide(L)'
;MTSTVPRGGPEAAVARAGSEPPANRGPRSGLAGLLDLPAELVRGMARSAATTPGKLSLVGVGIVVLSLLTGLVGTLSMQSRDDSVDTLVEHREPLAAAAQEVYRSLSDADATAATAFLTPGTEPAALRERYATDIAKAGAALAKAASDSAGIPEAAEQVDILSRQLPVYTGLIATAKANDRQGYPVGAAYLREASELLRSTILPAAEELYDINARRLADEQDDATGFPWFVALALAALVGALGYAQVYVKRKTNRVFNVGLLVSSGAVALLVLWTAVALIIQGVYAGSGREDGTEQADRLVRARIAALQARADETLALVARGGGEEYEQGFTEQFRRFAGVDGRGGLLGEAIAETESDTSLRAAADHAAAWLDAHGRVRQLDDGGEHRQAVLLAIDGTDERSPATAFGRVDSELAASIDSARRDFVENTSAAAGALTLLAPAYALLSVIAALGATLGIRERLREYR
;
A
#
# COMPACT_ATOMS: atom_id res chain seq x y z
N MET A 1 -64.71 -65.42 -52.06
CA MET A 1 -65.63 -64.48 -51.38
C MET A 1 -65.15 -63.07 -51.74
N THR A 2 -65.65 -62.55 -52.87
CA THR A 2 -66.72 -61.52 -53.00
C THR A 2 -66.18 -60.12 -52.70
N SER A 3 -66.33 -59.10 -53.55
CA SER A 3 -67.08 -58.96 -54.81
C SER A 3 -66.73 -57.61 -55.47
N THR A 4 -66.59 -57.63 -56.79
CA THR A 4 -67.13 -56.67 -57.79
C THR A 4 -66.95 -55.14 -57.64
N VAL A 5 -66.29 -54.59 -58.67
CA VAL A 5 -66.48 -53.24 -59.24
C VAL A 5 -67.91 -53.09 -59.85
N PRO A 6 -68.52 -51.90 -59.83
CA PRO A 6 -68.92 -51.27 -61.11
C PRO A 6 -68.76 -49.73 -61.18
N ARG A 7 -68.90 -49.25 -62.44
CA ARG A 7 -68.75 -47.90 -63.00
C ARG A 7 -69.88 -46.92 -62.65
N GLY A 8 -69.59 -45.61 -62.76
CA GLY A 8 -70.56 -44.55 -63.08
C GLY A 8 -70.01 -43.12 -62.87
N GLY A 9 -69.88 -42.31 -63.93
CA GLY A 9 -69.80 -40.84 -63.84
C GLY A 9 -71.21 -40.21 -63.71
N PRO A 10 -71.44 -38.88 -63.87
CA PRO A 10 -70.55 -37.79 -64.31
C PRO A 10 -70.64 -36.46 -63.49
N GLU A 11 -69.87 -35.45 -63.93
CA GLU A 11 -70.01 -33.98 -63.76
C GLU A 11 -70.21 -33.34 -62.37
N ALA A 12 -69.24 -32.50 -61.95
CA ALA A 12 -69.41 -31.05 -61.82
C ALA A 12 -68.20 -30.36 -61.13
N ALA A 13 -67.66 -29.36 -61.83
CA ALA A 13 -67.16 -28.06 -61.36
C ALA A 13 -66.03 -27.92 -60.31
N VAL A 14 -65.21 -26.89 -60.61
CA VAL A 14 -64.50 -25.95 -59.71
C VAL A 14 -62.96 -26.03 -59.67
N ALA A 15 -62.39 -24.99 -60.31
CA ALA A 15 -61.16 -24.23 -60.02
C ALA A 15 -59.79 -24.94 -59.98
N ARG A 16 -58.97 -24.69 -61.01
CA ARG A 16 -57.51 -24.53 -60.89
C ARG A 16 -56.94 -23.62 -61.99
N ALA A 17 -56.35 -22.50 -61.58
CA ALA A 17 -55.02 -22.04 -61.98
C ALA A 17 -54.78 -20.66 -61.34
N GLY A 18 -54.16 -20.66 -60.16
CA GLY A 18 -53.63 -19.46 -59.54
C GLY A 18 -52.40 -18.98 -60.30
N SER A 19 -52.34 -17.68 -60.58
CA SER A 19 -51.09 -16.96 -60.87
C SER A 19 -50.75 -16.16 -59.62
N GLU A 20 -49.61 -16.50 -59.02
CA GLU A 20 -49.10 -15.88 -57.78
C GLU A 20 -48.71 -14.41 -58.01
N PRO A 21 -49.07 -13.49 -57.09
CA PRO A 21 -48.41 -12.19 -56.96
C PRO A 21 -47.04 -12.34 -56.23
N PRO A 22 -46.08 -11.41 -56.44
CA PRO A 22 -44.73 -11.54 -55.91
C PRO A 22 -44.71 -11.52 -54.38
N ALA A 23 -43.94 -12.47 -53.82
CA ALA A 23 -43.69 -12.61 -52.40
C ALA A 23 -43.16 -11.31 -51.77
N ASN A 24 -43.99 -10.73 -50.91
CA ASN A 24 -43.64 -9.70 -49.96
C ASN A 24 -42.59 -10.28 -48.98
N ARG A 25 -41.32 -9.89 -49.12
CA ARG A 25 -40.26 -10.24 -48.17
C ARG A 25 -40.48 -9.46 -46.88
N GLY A 26 -41.11 -10.10 -45.90
CA GLY A 26 -41.23 -9.55 -44.55
C GLY A 26 -39.86 -9.30 -43.90
N PRO A 27 -39.78 -8.37 -42.93
CA PRO A 27 -38.54 -8.08 -42.21
C PRO A 27 -38.14 -9.30 -41.39
N ARG A 28 -36.91 -9.79 -41.62
CA ARG A 28 -36.30 -10.87 -40.84
C ARG A 28 -36.06 -10.36 -39.41
N SER A 29 -36.87 -10.80 -38.44
CA SER A 29 -36.61 -10.59 -37.01
C SER A 29 -35.92 -11.82 -36.43
N GLY A 30 -34.84 -11.59 -35.70
CA GLY A 30 -34.03 -12.63 -35.04
C GLY A 30 -32.59 -12.15 -34.82
N LEU A 31 -31.87 -12.77 -33.88
CA LEU A 31 -30.52 -12.40 -33.39
C LEU A 31 -29.46 -12.10 -34.48
N ALA A 32 -29.67 -12.54 -35.72
CA ALA A 32 -28.87 -12.13 -36.88
C ALA A 32 -28.95 -10.62 -37.19
N GLY A 33 -30.10 -9.98 -36.95
CA GLY A 33 -30.24 -8.52 -37.06
C GLY A 33 -29.41 -7.76 -36.04
N LEU A 34 -29.09 -8.36 -34.89
CA LEU A 34 -28.22 -7.76 -33.87
C LEU A 34 -26.74 -7.73 -34.29
N LEU A 35 -26.33 -8.66 -35.16
CA LEU A 35 -24.99 -8.73 -35.73
C LEU A 35 -24.85 -7.94 -37.04
N ASP A 36 -25.94 -7.68 -37.78
CA ASP A 36 -25.96 -6.84 -38.98
C ASP A 36 -26.05 -5.32 -38.67
N LEU A 37 -26.53 -4.94 -37.47
CA LEU A 37 -26.56 -3.56 -36.99
C LEU A 37 -25.21 -2.81 -37.10
N PRO A 38 -24.06 -3.36 -36.64
CA PRO A 38 -22.77 -2.68 -36.79
C PRO A 38 -22.34 -2.55 -38.25
N ALA A 39 -22.63 -3.53 -39.11
CA ALA A 39 -22.23 -3.51 -40.52
C ALA A 39 -23.06 -2.52 -41.37
N GLU A 40 -24.35 -2.38 -41.08
CA GLU A 40 -25.21 -1.36 -41.71
C GLU A 40 -24.90 0.05 -41.23
N LEU A 41 -24.57 0.22 -39.94
CA LEU A 41 -24.06 1.49 -39.40
C LEU A 41 -22.76 1.94 -40.09
N VAL A 42 -21.82 1.02 -40.29
CA VAL A 42 -20.54 1.31 -40.99
C VAL A 42 -20.76 1.65 -42.48
N ARG A 43 -21.62 0.91 -43.19
CA ARG A 43 -21.93 1.20 -44.61
C ARG A 43 -22.76 2.47 -44.80
N GLY A 44 -23.61 2.82 -43.84
CA GLY A 44 -24.35 4.08 -43.81
C GLY A 44 -23.44 5.28 -43.54
N MET A 45 -22.48 5.15 -42.62
CA MET A 45 -21.44 6.16 -42.36
C MET A 45 -20.56 6.41 -43.59
N ALA A 46 -20.16 5.36 -44.32
CA ALA A 46 -19.33 5.47 -45.52
C ALA A 46 -20.04 6.22 -46.67
N ARG A 47 -21.35 5.99 -46.88
CA ARG A 47 -22.16 6.73 -47.88
C ARG A 47 -22.43 8.18 -47.46
N SER A 48 -22.60 8.42 -46.16
CA SER A 48 -22.81 9.75 -45.58
C SER A 48 -21.55 10.63 -45.71
N ALA A 49 -20.35 10.05 -45.56
CA ALA A 49 -19.06 10.75 -45.63
C ALA A 49 -18.77 11.44 -46.99
N ALA A 50 -19.47 11.06 -48.07
CA ALA A 50 -19.36 11.70 -49.38
C ALA A 50 -20.06 13.08 -49.47
N THR A 51 -20.94 13.41 -48.53
CA THR A 51 -21.71 14.66 -48.52
C THR A 51 -21.29 15.58 -47.36
N THR A 52 -21.33 16.90 -47.58
CA THR A 52 -20.98 17.91 -46.56
C THR A 52 -21.74 17.76 -45.23
N PRO A 53 -23.05 17.41 -45.21
CA PRO A 53 -23.79 17.14 -43.97
C PRO A 53 -23.36 15.84 -43.27
N GLY A 54 -22.99 14.81 -44.04
CA GLY A 54 -22.61 13.52 -43.47
C GLY A 54 -21.25 13.52 -42.79
N LYS A 55 -20.30 14.35 -43.26
CA LYS A 55 -19.03 14.59 -42.54
C LYS A 55 -19.24 15.23 -41.16
N LEU A 56 -20.22 16.14 -41.02
CA LEU A 56 -20.56 16.75 -39.73
C LEU A 56 -21.23 15.75 -38.77
N SER A 57 -22.08 14.88 -39.29
CA SER A 57 -22.67 13.78 -38.52
C SER A 57 -21.61 12.80 -38.00
N LEU A 58 -20.64 12.43 -38.84
CA LEU A 58 -19.55 11.52 -38.46
C LEU A 58 -18.68 12.10 -37.33
N VAL A 59 -18.30 13.38 -37.44
CA VAL A 59 -17.54 14.09 -36.39
C VAL A 59 -18.35 14.15 -35.08
N GLY A 60 -19.66 14.36 -35.16
CA GLY A 60 -20.53 14.36 -33.99
C GLY A 60 -20.64 13.04 -33.27
N VAL A 61 -20.90 11.97 -34.03
CA VAL A 61 -20.91 10.61 -33.50
C VAL A 61 -19.55 10.27 -32.90
N GLY A 62 -18.46 10.66 -33.57
CA GLY A 62 -17.11 10.50 -33.06
C GLY A 62 -16.89 11.17 -31.70
N ILE A 63 -17.29 12.43 -31.55
CA ILE A 63 -17.18 13.16 -30.26
C ILE A 63 -18.04 12.52 -29.17
N VAL A 64 -19.27 12.09 -29.48
CA VAL A 64 -20.14 11.42 -28.51
C VAL A 64 -19.51 10.12 -28.02
N VAL A 65 -19.04 9.28 -28.94
CA VAL A 65 -18.38 8.01 -28.60
C VAL A 65 -17.11 8.27 -27.79
N LEU A 66 -16.29 9.24 -28.20
CA LEU A 66 -15.05 9.58 -27.51
C LEU A 66 -15.31 10.14 -26.11
N SER A 67 -16.34 10.98 -25.92
CA SER A 67 -16.75 11.48 -24.61
C SER A 67 -17.18 10.34 -23.69
N LEU A 68 -18.04 9.43 -24.17
CA LEU A 68 -18.51 8.29 -23.37
C LEU A 68 -17.38 7.32 -23.02
N LEU A 69 -16.48 7.03 -23.97
CA LEU A 69 -15.29 6.22 -23.71
C LEU A 69 -14.35 6.88 -22.70
N THR A 70 -14.14 8.20 -22.81
CA THR A 70 -13.32 8.95 -21.84
C THR A 70 -13.96 8.94 -20.45
N GLY A 71 -15.29 9.07 -20.38
CA GLY A 71 -16.04 8.92 -19.14
C GLY A 71 -15.88 7.54 -18.52
N LEU A 72 -16.10 6.48 -19.30
CA LEU A 72 -15.99 5.09 -18.83
C LEU A 72 -14.56 4.75 -18.38
N VAL A 73 -13.56 5.04 -19.21
CA VAL A 73 -12.15 4.79 -18.89
C VAL A 73 -11.73 5.62 -17.68
N GLY A 74 -12.14 6.89 -17.61
CA GLY A 74 -11.88 7.77 -16.49
C GLY A 74 -12.47 7.22 -15.20
N THR A 75 -13.77 6.92 -15.17
CA THR A 75 -14.46 6.37 -14.00
C THR A 75 -13.85 5.05 -13.53
N LEU A 76 -13.60 4.09 -14.43
CA LEU A 76 -13.00 2.80 -14.07
C LEU A 76 -11.58 2.98 -13.52
N SER A 77 -10.74 3.78 -14.19
CA SER A 77 -9.38 4.05 -13.72
C SER A 77 -9.36 4.73 -12.36
N MET A 78 -10.35 5.59 -12.10
CA MET A 78 -10.49 6.33 -10.86
C MET A 78 -10.95 5.43 -9.71
N GLN A 79 -11.93 4.55 -9.98
CA GLN A 79 -12.46 3.62 -9.01
C GLN A 79 -11.46 2.53 -8.64
N SER A 80 -10.73 1.98 -9.61
CA SER A 80 -9.64 1.04 -9.32
C SER A 80 -8.54 1.64 -8.46
N ARG A 81 -8.30 2.96 -8.57
CA ARG A 81 -7.35 3.66 -7.70
C ARG A 81 -7.87 3.85 -6.29
N ASP A 82 -9.14 4.21 -6.14
CA ASP A 82 -9.81 4.34 -4.84
C ASP A 82 -9.72 3.01 -4.07
N ASP A 83 -10.12 1.91 -4.71
CA ASP A 83 -10.05 0.56 -4.13
C ASP A 83 -8.61 0.15 -3.75
N SER A 84 -7.62 0.54 -4.57
CA SER A 84 -6.20 0.25 -4.29
C SER A 84 -5.68 1.04 -3.09
N VAL A 85 -6.05 2.32 -2.99
CA VAL A 85 -5.63 3.18 -1.88
C VAL A 85 -6.30 2.77 -0.57
N ASP A 86 -7.59 2.41 -0.59
CA ASP A 86 -8.29 1.87 0.58
C ASP A 86 -7.65 0.55 1.04
N THR A 87 -7.27 -0.33 0.10
CA THR A 87 -6.55 -1.58 0.43
C THR A 87 -5.19 -1.30 1.08
N LEU A 88 -4.45 -0.30 0.60
CA LEU A 88 -3.16 0.10 1.17
C LEU A 88 -3.31 0.57 2.63
N VAL A 89 -4.29 1.44 2.90
CA VAL A 89 -4.50 2.04 4.22
C VAL A 89 -5.16 1.07 5.21
N GLU A 90 -6.19 0.34 4.80
CA GLU A 90 -6.98 -0.50 5.71
C GLU A 90 -6.39 -1.91 5.91
N HIS A 91 -5.57 -2.39 4.96
CA HIS A 91 -5.03 -3.75 5.00
C HIS A 91 -3.50 -3.79 5.05
N ARG A 92 -2.80 -3.11 4.13
CA ARG A 92 -1.35 -3.31 3.95
C ARG A 92 -0.49 -2.64 5.02
N GLU A 93 -0.76 -1.37 5.34
CA GLU A 93 -0.02 -0.66 6.40
C GLU A 93 -0.14 -1.38 7.75
N PRO A 94 -1.34 -1.80 8.22
CA PRO A 94 -1.47 -2.52 9.49
C PRO A 94 -0.75 -3.87 9.51
N LEU A 95 -0.57 -4.54 8.36
CA LEU A 95 0.19 -5.79 8.27
C LEU A 95 1.69 -5.55 8.43
N ALA A 96 2.22 -4.53 7.75
CA ALA A 96 3.62 -4.13 7.91
C ALA A 96 3.90 -3.66 9.35
N ALA A 97 2.97 -2.91 9.95
CA ALA A 97 3.04 -2.50 11.35
C ALA A 97 3.02 -3.70 12.30
N ALA A 98 2.16 -4.70 12.04
CA ALA A 98 2.10 -5.92 12.84
C ALA A 98 3.41 -6.72 12.76
N ALA A 99 3.99 -6.90 11.58
CA ALA A 99 5.27 -7.59 11.43
C ALA A 99 6.40 -6.90 12.23
N GLN A 100 6.45 -5.57 12.21
CA GLN A 100 7.39 -4.81 13.02
C GLN A 100 7.12 -4.93 14.53
N GLU A 101 5.85 -4.93 14.96
CA GLU A 101 5.49 -5.10 16.38
C GLU A 101 5.91 -6.47 16.92
N VAL A 102 5.94 -7.52 16.08
CA VAL A 102 6.53 -8.83 16.44
C VAL A 102 8.00 -8.66 16.82
N TYR A 103 8.81 -8.09 15.92
CA TYR A 103 10.24 -7.89 16.18
C TYR A 103 10.47 -7.08 17.46
N ARG A 104 9.77 -5.95 17.57
CA ARG A 104 9.89 -4.99 18.66
C ARG A 104 9.57 -5.63 20.01
N SER A 105 8.41 -6.29 20.09
CA SER A 105 7.94 -6.90 21.34
C SER A 105 8.84 -8.05 21.76
N LEU A 106 9.34 -8.85 20.82
CA LEU A 106 10.26 -9.94 21.14
C LEU A 106 11.62 -9.45 21.63
N SER A 107 12.15 -8.39 21.00
CA SER A 107 13.39 -7.76 21.45
C SER A 107 13.26 -7.14 22.85
N ASP A 108 12.14 -6.46 23.13
CA ASP A 108 11.89 -5.90 24.47
C ASP A 108 11.70 -6.99 25.53
N ALA A 109 11.04 -8.10 25.17
CA ALA A 109 10.88 -9.24 26.05
C ALA A 109 12.24 -9.85 26.44
N ASP A 110 13.18 -10.00 25.50
CA ASP A 110 14.51 -10.56 25.78
C ASP A 110 15.35 -9.63 26.66
N ALA A 111 15.38 -8.33 26.33
CA ALA A 111 16.06 -7.33 27.15
C ALA A 111 15.49 -7.28 28.58
N THR A 112 14.16 -7.38 28.70
CA THR A 112 13.47 -7.46 30.00
C THR A 112 13.83 -8.73 30.76
N ALA A 113 13.90 -9.88 30.07
CA ALA A 113 14.28 -11.15 30.68
C ALA A 113 15.74 -11.14 31.17
N ALA A 114 16.67 -10.61 30.37
CA ALA A 114 18.07 -10.47 30.76
C ALA A 114 18.27 -9.50 31.93
N THR A 115 17.56 -8.35 31.91
CA THR A 115 17.57 -7.38 33.02
C THR A 115 17.04 -7.99 34.32
N ALA A 116 15.94 -8.74 34.23
CA ALA A 116 15.38 -9.46 35.37
C ALA A 116 16.37 -10.48 35.95
N PHE A 117 17.17 -11.13 35.10
CA PHE A 117 18.19 -12.10 35.50
C PHE A 117 19.41 -11.45 36.16
N LEU A 118 19.78 -10.24 35.73
CA LEU A 118 20.88 -9.46 36.35
C LEU A 118 20.48 -8.81 37.68
N THR A 119 19.18 -8.68 37.95
CA THR A 119 18.67 -8.08 39.18
C THR A 119 18.87 -9.02 40.37
N PRO A 120 19.58 -8.62 41.43
CA PRO A 120 19.77 -9.48 42.60
C PRO A 120 18.45 -9.77 43.34
N GLY A 121 18.21 -11.04 43.66
CA GLY A 121 17.09 -11.46 44.51
C GLY A 121 15.83 -11.77 43.72
N THR A 122 14.66 -11.42 44.27
CA THR A 122 13.37 -11.76 43.65
C THR A 122 13.09 -10.86 42.44
N GLU A 123 12.76 -11.46 41.30
CA GLU A 123 12.33 -10.76 40.08
C GLU A 123 11.27 -9.68 40.40
N PRO A 124 11.52 -8.39 40.07
CA PRO A 124 10.56 -7.31 40.25
C PRO A 124 9.25 -7.57 39.51
N ALA A 125 8.11 -7.19 40.12
CA ALA A 125 6.79 -7.40 39.52
C ALA A 125 6.62 -6.67 38.19
N ALA A 126 7.15 -5.45 38.08
CA ALA A 126 7.08 -4.64 36.87
C ALA A 126 7.79 -5.30 35.67
N LEU A 127 8.98 -5.88 35.86
CA LEU A 127 9.71 -6.57 34.78
C LEU A 127 8.97 -7.84 34.33
N ARG A 128 8.34 -8.55 35.27
CA ARG A 128 7.53 -9.74 34.95
C ARG A 128 6.30 -9.38 34.12
N GLU A 129 5.60 -8.32 34.49
CA GLU A 129 4.41 -7.83 33.77
C GLU A 129 4.77 -7.30 32.38
N ARG A 130 5.88 -6.56 32.26
CA ARG A 130 6.40 -6.09 30.97
C ARG A 130 6.69 -7.26 30.04
N TYR A 131 7.49 -8.24 30.48
CA TYR A 131 7.78 -9.44 29.70
C TYR A 131 6.50 -10.15 29.22
N ALA A 132 5.53 -10.37 30.12
CA ALA A 132 4.28 -11.04 29.77
C ALA A 132 3.46 -10.25 28.75
N THR A 133 3.44 -8.92 28.88
CA THR A 133 2.77 -8.01 27.96
C THR A 133 3.41 -8.06 26.57
N ASP A 134 4.74 -8.05 26.51
CA ASP A 134 5.47 -8.07 25.25
C ASP A 134 5.29 -9.41 24.51
N ILE A 135 5.33 -10.54 25.22
CA ILE A 135 4.99 -11.85 24.62
C ILE A 135 3.55 -11.86 24.08
N ALA A 136 2.60 -11.27 24.81
CA ALA A 136 1.20 -11.20 24.36
C ALA A 136 1.05 -10.31 23.11
N LYS A 137 1.73 -9.15 23.07
CA LYS A 137 1.76 -8.26 21.90
C LYS A 137 2.39 -8.94 20.70
N ALA A 138 3.53 -9.61 20.87
CA ALA A 138 4.18 -10.38 19.82
C ALA A 138 3.26 -11.46 19.24
N GLY A 139 2.55 -12.21 20.10
CA GLY A 139 1.60 -13.23 19.66
C GLY A 139 0.41 -12.66 18.88
N ALA A 140 -0.17 -11.55 19.34
CA ALA A 140 -1.27 -10.88 18.65
C ALA A 140 -0.83 -10.29 17.31
N ALA A 141 0.34 -9.66 17.26
CA ALA A 141 0.93 -9.10 16.07
C ALA A 141 1.28 -10.20 15.04
N LEU A 142 1.83 -11.34 15.49
CA LEU A 142 2.10 -12.50 14.64
C LEU A 142 0.81 -13.05 14.04
N ALA A 143 -0.27 -13.16 14.83
CA ALA A 143 -1.57 -13.61 14.32
C ALA A 143 -2.14 -12.66 13.25
N LYS A 144 -1.95 -11.35 13.43
CA LYS A 144 -2.34 -10.34 12.43
C LYS A 144 -1.48 -10.44 11.17
N ALA A 145 -0.15 -10.52 11.29
CA ALA A 145 0.73 -10.67 10.13
C ALA A 145 0.48 -11.98 9.36
N ALA A 146 0.16 -13.06 10.08
CA ALA A 146 -0.18 -14.36 9.49
C ALA A 146 -1.47 -14.35 8.67
N SER A 147 -2.41 -13.43 8.92
CA SER A 147 -3.74 -13.47 8.29
C SER A 147 -3.72 -13.29 6.77
N ASP A 148 -2.64 -12.68 6.23
CA ASP A 148 -2.48 -12.45 4.79
C ASP A 148 -1.25 -13.18 4.19
N SER A 149 -0.57 -14.01 4.99
CA SER A 149 0.66 -14.70 4.58
C SER A 149 0.40 -15.97 3.75
N ALA A 150 -0.83 -16.51 3.73
CA ALA A 150 -1.15 -17.79 3.11
C ALA A 150 -0.98 -17.81 1.56
N GLY A 151 -1.03 -16.65 0.91
CA GLY A 151 -0.79 -16.51 -0.53
C GLY A 151 0.67 -16.29 -0.93
N ILE A 152 1.58 -16.28 0.05
CA ILE A 152 2.97 -15.86 -0.12
C ILE A 152 3.88 -16.92 0.50
N PRO A 153 4.51 -17.80 -0.30
CA PRO A 153 5.36 -18.86 0.23
C PRO A 153 6.45 -18.36 1.19
N GLU A 154 7.08 -17.23 0.85
CA GLU A 154 8.17 -16.64 1.61
C GLU A 154 7.68 -16.10 2.97
N ALA A 155 6.53 -15.42 3.02
CA ALA A 155 5.98 -14.92 4.28
C ALA A 155 5.43 -16.07 5.15
N ALA A 156 4.81 -17.07 4.52
CA ALA A 156 4.31 -18.26 5.21
C ALA A 156 5.44 -19.04 5.90
N GLU A 157 6.62 -19.13 5.28
CA GLU A 157 7.81 -19.73 5.88
C GLU A 157 8.24 -18.99 7.15
N GLN A 158 8.31 -17.65 7.11
CA GLN A 158 8.69 -16.86 8.28
C GLN A 158 7.67 -16.98 9.42
N VAL A 159 6.37 -16.94 9.09
CA VAL A 159 5.30 -17.15 10.07
C VAL A 159 5.39 -18.54 10.73
N ASP A 160 5.73 -19.58 9.96
CA ASP A 160 5.91 -20.95 10.46
C ASP A 160 7.15 -21.07 11.37
N ILE A 161 8.25 -20.38 11.07
CA ILE A 161 9.41 -20.28 11.96
C ILE A 161 9.00 -19.61 13.28
N LEU A 162 8.40 -18.42 13.21
CA LEU A 162 7.98 -17.64 14.38
C LEU A 162 7.01 -18.44 15.26
N SER A 163 6.01 -19.08 14.66
CA SER A 163 4.98 -19.85 15.37
C SER A 163 5.54 -21.08 16.09
N ARG A 164 6.57 -21.73 15.53
CA ARG A 164 7.21 -22.91 16.14
C ARG A 164 8.23 -22.54 17.22
N GLN A 165 8.99 -21.46 17.01
CA GLN A 165 10.12 -21.13 17.89
C GLN A 165 9.72 -20.26 19.07
N LEU A 166 8.67 -19.44 18.98
CA LEU A 166 8.22 -18.60 20.09
C LEU A 166 7.85 -19.39 21.36
N PRO A 167 7.14 -20.53 21.28
CA PRO A 167 6.92 -21.39 22.44
C PRO A 167 8.21 -21.99 23.02
N VAL A 168 9.19 -22.32 22.17
CA VAL A 168 10.50 -22.86 22.61
C VAL A 168 11.26 -21.80 23.39
N TYR A 169 11.35 -20.57 22.86
CA TYR A 169 11.96 -19.42 23.52
C TYR A 169 11.34 -19.16 24.90
N THR A 170 10.01 -19.04 24.97
CA THR A 170 9.33 -18.79 26.26
C THR A 170 9.53 -19.92 27.26
N GLY A 171 9.63 -21.18 26.79
CA GLY A 171 9.96 -22.33 27.62
C GLY A 171 11.40 -22.31 28.17
N LEU A 172 12.39 -21.88 27.37
CA LEU A 172 13.77 -21.71 27.82
C LEU A 172 13.89 -20.59 28.86
N ILE A 173 13.21 -19.45 28.65
CA ILE A 173 13.15 -18.36 29.64
C ILE A 173 12.51 -18.83 30.95
N ALA A 174 11.41 -19.58 30.90
CA ALA A 174 10.79 -20.15 32.09
C ALA A 174 11.74 -21.09 32.84
N THR A 175 12.49 -21.92 32.11
CA THR A 175 13.49 -22.82 32.67
C THR A 175 14.66 -22.06 33.30
N ALA A 176 15.14 -21.00 32.65
CA ALA A 176 16.17 -20.11 33.17
C ALA A 176 15.74 -19.50 34.51
N LYS A 177 14.54 -18.90 34.57
CA LYS A 177 13.96 -18.30 35.78
C LYS A 177 13.76 -19.31 36.90
N ALA A 178 13.33 -20.53 36.58
CA ALA A 178 13.13 -21.58 37.59
C ALA A 178 14.44 -22.05 38.24
N ASN A 179 15.54 -22.10 37.47
CA ASN A 179 16.86 -22.43 37.99
C ASN A 179 17.51 -21.27 38.74
N ASP A 180 17.35 -20.04 38.25
CA ASP A 180 17.84 -18.83 38.92
C ASP A 180 17.24 -18.67 40.33
N ARG A 181 15.92 -18.88 40.48
CA ARG A 181 15.25 -18.87 41.79
C ARG A 181 15.79 -19.91 42.78
N GLN A 182 16.41 -20.98 42.28
CA GLN A 182 17.06 -22.02 43.10
C GLN A 182 18.55 -21.75 43.32
N GLY A 183 19.09 -20.68 42.75
CA GLY A 183 20.51 -20.33 42.82
C GLY A 183 21.41 -21.21 41.95
N TYR A 184 20.85 -21.93 40.97
CA TYR A 184 21.64 -22.81 40.10
C TYR A 184 22.29 -22.02 38.95
N PRO A 185 23.62 -22.13 38.76
CA PRO A 185 24.33 -21.43 37.67
C PRO A 185 23.82 -21.77 36.26
N VAL A 186 23.17 -22.93 36.10
CA VAL A 186 22.60 -23.37 34.81
C VAL A 186 21.48 -22.45 34.30
N GLY A 187 20.86 -21.65 35.18
CA GLY A 187 19.86 -20.65 34.75
C GLY A 187 20.42 -19.67 33.71
N ALA A 188 21.69 -19.26 33.87
CA ALA A 188 22.35 -18.35 32.94
C ALA A 188 22.67 -19.03 31.60
N ALA A 189 22.85 -20.36 31.58
CA ALA A 189 23.03 -21.10 30.35
C ALA A 189 21.73 -21.16 29.55
N TYR A 190 20.59 -21.45 30.20
CA TYR A 190 19.27 -21.44 29.55
C TYR A 190 18.85 -20.06 29.06
N LEU A 191 19.18 -18.99 29.80
CA LEU A 191 18.94 -17.62 29.34
C LEU A 191 19.72 -17.33 28.05
N ARG A 192 21.02 -17.64 28.02
CA ARG A 192 21.83 -17.44 26.81
C ARG A 192 21.34 -18.28 25.64
N GLU A 193 20.91 -19.52 25.88
CA GLU A 193 20.32 -20.36 24.84
C GLU A 193 19.00 -19.78 24.30
N ALA A 194 18.16 -19.21 25.18
CA ALA A 194 16.93 -18.53 24.78
C ALA A 194 17.22 -17.29 23.93
N SER A 195 18.12 -16.40 24.40
CA SER A 195 18.50 -15.20 23.66
C SER A 195 19.22 -15.53 22.36
N GLU A 196 19.96 -16.65 22.31
CA GLU A 196 20.57 -17.13 21.08
C GLU A 196 19.52 -17.61 20.08
N LEU A 197 18.55 -18.43 20.50
CA LEU A 197 17.44 -18.84 19.65
C LEU A 197 16.67 -17.63 19.11
N LEU A 198 16.43 -16.64 19.97
CA LEU A 198 15.73 -15.43 19.60
C LEU A 198 16.50 -14.64 18.54
N ARG A 199 17.80 -14.40 18.75
CA ARG A 199 18.62 -13.58 17.84
C ARG A 199 19.02 -14.29 16.54
N SER A 200 19.27 -15.60 16.58
CA SER A 200 19.75 -16.35 15.42
C SER A 200 18.63 -16.84 14.52
N THR A 201 17.40 -16.98 15.06
CA THR A 201 16.29 -17.60 14.34
C THR A 201 15.03 -16.75 14.35
N ILE A 202 14.57 -16.28 15.52
CA ILE A 202 13.25 -15.64 15.64
C ILE A 202 13.27 -14.19 15.12
N LEU A 203 14.23 -13.37 15.54
CA LEU A 203 14.35 -11.98 15.09
C LEU A 203 14.66 -11.87 13.58
N PRO A 204 15.56 -12.68 12.99
CA PRO A 204 15.76 -12.68 11.55
C PRO A 204 14.50 -13.07 10.78
N ALA A 205 13.71 -14.04 11.27
CA ALA A 205 12.44 -14.38 10.65
C ALA A 205 11.40 -13.25 10.76
N ALA A 206 11.38 -12.52 11.89
CA ALA A 206 10.53 -11.35 12.05
C ALA A 206 10.97 -10.18 11.14
N GLU A 207 12.28 -9.97 10.98
CA GLU A 207 12.86 -8.96 10.08
C GLU A 207 12.55 -9.29 8.61
N GLU A 208 12.73 -10.53 8.17
CA GLU A 208 12.39 -10.93 6.79
C GLU A 208 10.88 -10.83 6.55
N LEU A 209 10.04 -11.21 7.52
CA LEU A 209 8.59 -11.01 7.42
C LEU A 209 8.22 -9.53 7.29
N TYR A 210 8.92 -8.65 8.01
CA TYR A 210 8.77 -7.20 7.85
C TYR A 210 9.21 -6.75 6.45
N ASP A 211 10.40 -7.15 5.99
CA ASP A 211 10.95 -6.77 4.68
C ASP A 211 10.07 -7.24 3.51
N ILE A 212 9.46 -8.42 3.61
CA ILE A 212 8.47 -8.90 2.62
C ILE A 212 7.24 -7.98 2.58
N ASN A 213 6.70 -7.62 3.75
CA ASN A 213 5.51 -6.77 3.82
C ASN A 213 5.80 -5.31 3.44
N ALA A 214 6.98 -4.79 3.81
CA ALA A 214 7.43 -3.44 3.46
C ALA A 214 7.63 -3.29 1.93
N ARG A 215 8.30 -4.26 1.28
CA ARG A 215 8.44 -4.29 -0.18
C ARG A 215 7.08 -4.33 -0.89
N ARG A 216 6.16 -5.15 -0.40
CA ARG A 216 4.80 -5.23 -0.96
C ARG A 216 4.01 -3.93 -0.81
N LEU A 217 4.12 -3.29 0.36
CA LEU A 217 3.50 -1.99 0.57
C LEU A 217 4.06 -0.96 -0.42
N ALA A 218 5.38 -0.95 -0.64
CA ALA A 218 6.03 -0.08 -1.61
C ALA A 218 5.61 -0.38 -3.06
N ASP A 219 5.61 -1.65 -3.47
CA ASP A 219 5.23 -2.08 -4.82
C ASP A 219 3.76 -1.71 -5.13
N GLU A 220 2.83 -1.99 -4.21
CA GLU A 220 1.41 -1.65 -4.38
C GLU A 220 1.17 -0.14 -4.31
N GLN A 221 1.97 0.61 -3.53
CA GLN A 221 1.96 2.07 -3.53
C GLN A 221 2.43 2.62 -4.88
N ASP A 222 3.46 2.04 -5.50
CA ASP A 222 3.94 2.47 -6.82
C ASP A 222 2.90 2.21 -7.91
N ASP A 223 2.25 1.05 -7.89
CA ASP A 223 1.15 0.73 -8.82
C ASP A 223 -0.05 1.69 -8.64
N ALA A 224 -0.40 2.03 -7.40
CA ALA A 224 -1.49 2.95 -7.10
C ALA A 224 -1.18 4.42 -7.47
N THR A 225 0.08 4.83 -7.34
CA THR A 225 0.52 6.23 -7.53
C THR A 225 1.09 6.56 -8.92
N GLY A 226 1.26 5.57 -9.81
CA GLY A 226 1.76 5.78 -11.18
C GLY A 226 0.94 6.81 -11.98
N PHE A 227 1.52 7.44 -13.01
CA PHE A 227 0.80 8.44 -13.82
C PHE A 227 -0.29 7.76 -14.69
N PRO A 228 -1.53 8.29 -14.79
CA PRO A 228 -2.60 7.64 -15.56
C PRO A 228 -2.49 7.94 -17.07
N TRP A 229 -1.49 7.37 -17.75
CA TRP A 229 -1.22 7.63 -19.17
C TRP A 229 -2.45 7.41 -20.08
N PHE A 230 -3.25 6.36 -19.82
CA PHE A 230 -4.45 6.08 -20.62
C PHE A 230 -5.52 7.17 -20.49
N VAL A 231 -5.75 7.67 -19.27
CA VAL A 231 -6.71 8.77 -19.02
C VAL A 231 -6.21 10.06 -19.64
N ALA A 232 -4.91 10.36 -19.50
CA ALA A 232 -4.29 11.53 -20.11
C ALA A 232 -4.40 11.52 -21.64
N LEU A 233 -4.14 10.38 -22.28
CA LEU A 233 -4.27 10.20 -23.74
C LEU A 233 -5.73 10.33 -24.21
N ALA A 234 -6.69 9.73 -23.48
CA ALA A 234 -8.11 9.83 -23.80
C ALA A 234 -8.61 11.27 -23.72
N LEU A 235 -8.24 12.01 -22.67
CA LEU A 235 -8.54 13.43 -22.52
C LEU A 235 -7.90 14.28 -23.63
N ALA A 236 -6.62 14.05 -23.94
CA ALA A 236 -5.93 14.76 -25.01
C ALA A 236 -6.61 14.54 -26.38
N ALA A 237 -7.02 13.30 -26.66
CA ALA A 237 -7.76 12.98 -27.87
C ALA A 237 -9.12 13.69 -27.91
N LEU A 238 -9.85 13.73 -26.79
CA LEU A 238 -11.16 14.40 -26.70
C LEU A 238 -11.06 15.92 -26.92
N VAL A 239 -10.07 16.56 -26.28
CA VAL A 239 -9.77 17.98 -26.47
C VAL A 239 -9.39 18.26 -27.93
N GLY A 240 -8.53 17.43 -28.53
CA GLY A 240 -8.14 17.54 -29.93
C GLY A 240 -9.33 17.41 -30.89
N ALA A 241 -10.23 16.45 -30.65
CA ALA A 241 -11.44 16.24 -31.44
C ALA A 241 -12.41 17.43 -31.38
N LEU A 242 -12.62 18.00 -30.18
CA LEU A 242 -13.43 19.20 -29.99
C LEU A 242 -12.82 20.42 -30.67
N GLY A 243 -11.50 20.64 -30.52
CA GLY A 243 -10.78 21.71 -31.20
C GLY A 243 -10.87 21.61 -32.72
N TYR A 244 -10.68 20.41 -33.28
CA TYR A 244 -10.86 20.15 -34.71
C TYR A 244 -12.29 20.47 -35.17
N ALA A 245 -13.31 20.01 -34.44
CA ALA A 245 -14.70 20.27 -34.78
C ALA A 245 -15.05 21.77 -34.75
N GLN A 246 -14.57 22.51 -33.76
CA GLN A 246 -14.76 23.96 -33.67
C GLN A 246 -14.07 24.71 -34.84
N VAL A 247 -12.81 24.37 -35.16
CA VAL A 247 -12.07 24.99 -36.27
C VAL A 247 -12.73 24.67 -37.61
N TYR A 248 -13.18 23.42 -37.81
CA TYR A 248 -13.86 22.98 -39.03
C TYR A 248 -15.18 23.74 -39.25
N VAL A 249 -16.01 23.87 -38.20
CA VAL A 249 -17.27 24.61 -38.25
C VAL A 249 -17.02 26.11 -38.48
N LYS A 250 -16.05 26.71 -37.77
CA LYS A 250 -15.68 28.12 -37.91
C LYS A 250 -15.25 28.45 -39.35
N ARG A 251 -14.33 27.65 -39.92
CA ARG A 251 -13.84 27.85 -41.30
C ARG A 251 -14.92 27.69 -42.36
N LYS A 252 -15.93 26.84 -42.12
CA LYS A 252 -16.94 26.50 -43.13
C LYS A 252 -18.21 27.34 -43.06
N THR A 253 -18.54 27.90 -41.89
CA THR A 253 -19.81 28.63 -41.69
C THR A 253 -19.66 30.09 -41.23
N ASN A 254 -18.45 30.60 -40.98
CA ASN A 254 -18.17 31.99 -40.56
C ASN A 254 -18.98 32.50 -39.33
N ARG A 255 -19.68 31.62 -38.60
CA ARG A 255 -20.40 31.93 -37.35
C ARG A 255 -19.68 31.32 -36.16
N VAL A 256 -19.51 32.13 -35.12
CA VAL A 256 -18.52 31.90 -34.06
C VAL A 256 -19.07 31.12 -32.86
N PHE A 257 -20.39 31.06 -32.65
CA PHE A 257 -20.99 30.47 -31.44
C PHE A 257 -22.02 29.37 -31.76
N ASN A 258 -21.67 28.12 -31.40
CA ASN A 258 -22.60 26.99 -31.31
C ASN A 258 -22.74 26.66 -29.82
N VAL A 259 -23.93 26.91 -29.26
CA VAL A 259 -24.21 26.77 -27.82
C VAL A 259 -23.96 25.33 -27.35
N GLY A 260 -24.33 24.31 -28.13
CA GLY A 260 -24.12 22.91 -27.77
C GLY A 260 -22.64 22.50 -27.73
N LEU A 261 -21.83 22.97 -28.69
CA LEU A 261 -20.37 22.75 -28.67
C LEU A 261 -19.71 23.51 -27.52
N LEU A 262 -20.25 24.66 -27.12
CA LEU A 262 -19.74 25.46 -26.01
C LEU A 262 -19.99 24.78 -24.67
N VAL A 263 -21.18 24.21 -24.46
CA VAL A 263 -21.50 23.36 -23.29
C VAL A 263 -20.57 22.15 -23.24
N SER A 264 -20.37 21.46 -24.37
CA SER A 264 -19.48 20.30 -24.44
C SER A 264 -18.03 20.67 -24.10
N SER A 265 -17.55 21.80 -24.63
CA SER A 265 -16.18 22.28 -24.36
C SER A 265 -16.01 22.76 -22.92
N GLY A 266 -17.02 23.40 -22.33
CA GLY A 266 -17.02 23.78 -20.93
C GLY A 266 -16.97 22.57 -19.98
N ALA A 267 -17.76 21.54 -20.28
CA ALA A 267 -17.74 20.29 -19.52
C ALA A 267 -16.37 19.60 -19.57
N VAL A 268 -15.76 19.49 -20.76
CA VAL A 268 -14.43 18.90 -20.93
C VAL A 268 -13.34 19.77 -20.30
N ALA A 269 -13.42 21.10 -20.40
CA ALA A 269 -12.47 22.01 -19.75
C ALA A 269 -12.52 21.91 -18.23
N LEU A 270 -13.72 21.81 -17.65
CA LEU A 270 -13.90 21.58 -16.22
C LEU A 270 -13.31 20.22 -15.81
N LEU A 271 -13.52 19.19 -16.63
CA LEU A 271 -12.96 17.86 -16.40
C LEU A 271 -11.42 17.90 -16.41
N VAL A 272 -10.82 18.53 -17.42
CA VAL A 272 -9.36 18.71 -17.52
C VAL A 272 -8.82 19.48 -16.32
N LEU A 273 -9.47 20.57 -15.93
CA LEU A 273 -9.05 21.36 -14.77
C LEU A 273 -9.12 20.55 -13.48
N TRP A 274 -10.20 19.80 -13.28
CA TRP A 274 -10.38 18.95 -12.10
C TRP A 274 -9.35 17.83 -12.04
N THR A 275 -9.09 17.16 -13.16
CA THR A 275 -8.02 16.14 -13.28
C THR A 275 -6.66 16.76 -13.04
N ALA A 276 -6.39 17.97 -13.55
CA ALA A 276 -5.12 18.66 -13.32
C ALA A 276 -4.92 19.00 -11.85
N VAL A 277 -5.95 19.51 -11.16
CA VAL A 277 -5.91 19.78 -9.72
C VAL A 277 -5.65 18.50 -8.93
N ALA A 278 -6.34 17.41 -9.27
CA ALA A 278 -6.12 16.13 -8.61
C ALA A 278 -4.72 15.55 -8.87
N LEU A 279 -4.18 15.69 -10.09
CA LEU A 279 -2.80 15.28 -10.42
C LEU A 279 -1.76 16.15 -9.70
N ILE A 280 -2.03 17.44 -9.48
CA ILE A 280 -1.16 18.32 -8.68
C ILE A 280 -1.20 17.91 -7.21
N ILE A 281 -2.39 17.68 -6.66
CA ILE A 281 -2.56 17.15 -5.29
C ILE A 281 -1.80 15.83 -5.17
N GLN A 282 -2.04 14.87 -6.06
CA GLN A 282 -1.29 13.61 -6.10
C GLN A 282 0.23 13.84 -6.25
N GLY A 283 0.67 14.78 -7.08
CA GLY A 283 2.11 15.05 -7.27
C GLY A 283 2.76 15.67 -6.03
N VAL A 284 2.05 16.53 -5.31
CA VAL A 284 2.52 17.12 -4.05
C VAL A 284 2.59 16.07 -2.95
N TYR A 285 1.54 15.24 -2.81
CA TYR A 285 1.47 14.20 -1.76
C TYR A 285 2.24 12.90 -2.08
N ALA A 286 2.39 12.52 -3.35
CA ALA A 286 3.18 11.36 -3.77
C ALA A 286 4.65 11.70 -4.03
N GLY A 287 4.99 12.97 -4.27
CA GLY A 287 6.36 13.46 -4.24
C GLY A 287 6.91 13.46 -2.82
N SER A 288 6.16 14.00 -1.86
CA SER A 288 6.50 13.92 -0.44
C SER A 288 6.35 12.49 0.12
N GLY A 289 5.31 11.74 -0.25
CA GLY A 289 5.08 10.40 0.31
C GLY A 289 6.09 9.32 -0.14
N ARG A 290 6.80 9.52 -1.26
CA ARG A 290 7.78 8.57 -1.80
C ARG A 290 9.18 8.77 -1.18
N GLU A 291 9.55 10.00 -0.85
CA GLU A 291 10.83 10.31 -0.15
C GLU A 291 10.65 10.44 1.38
N ASP A 292 9.47 10.88 1.90
CA ASP A 292 9.30 11.27 3.31
C ASP A 292 8.51 10.28 4.19
N GLY A 293 7.78 9.30 3.63
CA GLY A 293 6.84 8.47 4.42
C GLY A 293 7.33 7.06 4.69
N THR A 294 7.20 6.21 3.67
CA THR A 294 7.43 4.75 3.78
C THR A 294 8.92 4.42 3.87
N GLU A 295 9.77 5.11 3.10
CA GLU A 295 11.23 4.94 3.14
C GLU A 295 11.81 5.46 4.46
N GLN A 296 11.34 6.62 4.92
CA GLN A 296 11.71 7.17 6.22
C GLN A 296 11.29 6.22 7.37
N ALA A 297 10.06 5.70 7.33
CA ALA A 297 9.58 4.73 8.31
C ALA A 297 10.44 3.45 8.29
N ASP A 298 10.79 2.92 7.11
CA ASP A 298 11.68 1.75 6.99
C ASP A 298 13.08 2.03 7.58
N ARG A 299 13.68 3.18 7.26
CA ARG A 299 14.97 3.59 7.79
C ARG A 299 14.95 3.71 9.32
N LEU A 300 13.91 4.32 9.89
CA LEU A 300 13.72 4.42 11.34
C LEU A 300 13.49 3.06 12.00
N VAL A 301 12.74 2.17 11.35
CA VAL A 301 12.55 0.79 11.83
C VAL A 301 13.89 0.07 11.86
N ARG A 302 14.71 0.15 10.80
CA ARG A 302 16.04 -0.46 10.75
C ARG A 302 16.99 0.13 11.78
N ALA A 303 16.94 1.45 12.00
CA ALA A 303 17.72 2.12 13.05
C ALA A 303 17.35 1.57 14.43
N ARG A 304 16.05 1.41 14.69
CA ARG A 304 15.54 0.86 15.96
C ARG A 304 15.89 -0.61 16.15
N ILE A 305 15.80 -1.43 15.10
CA ILE A 305 16.25 -2.84 15.09
C ILE A 305 17.73 -2.92 15.52
N ALA A 306 18.60 -2.12 14.90
CA ALA A 306 20.02 -2.09 15.26
C ALA A 306 20.25 -1.61 16.70
N ALA A 307 19.50 -0.61 17.18
CA ALA A 307 19.57 -0.16 18.56
C ALA A 307 19.15 -1.26 19.56
N LEU A 308 18.07 -2.01 19.26
CA LEU A 308 17.60 -3.13 20.09
C LEU A 308 18.64 -4.26 20.15
N GLN A 309 19.26 -4.60 19.03
CA GLN A 309 20.32 -5.61 18.98
C GLN A 309 21.55 -5.18 19.79
N ALA A 310 22.00 -3.93 19.63
CA ALA A 310 23.09 -3.38 20.44
C ALA A 310 22.78 -3.46 21.95
N ARG A 311 21.56 -3.10 22.37
CA ARG A 311 21.17 -3.18 23.78
C ARG A 311 21.16 -4.60 24.33
N ALA A 312 20.73 -5.57 23.53
CA ALA A 312 20.77 -6.98 23.90
C ALA A 312 22.21 -7.45 24.11
N ASP A 313 23.10 -7.13 23.18
CA ASP A 313 24.51 -7.50 23.24
C ASP A 313 25.22 -6.85 24.45
N GLU A 314 25.00 -5.57 24.72
CA GLU A 314 25.52 -4.89 25.93
C GLU A 314 25.11 -5.62 27.21
N THR A 315 23.86 -6.07 27.29
CA THR A 315 23.33 -6.76 28.48
C THR A 315 23.92 -8.17 28.61
N LEU A 316 24.05 -8.90 27.49
CA LEU A 316 24.54 -10.27 27.46
C LEU A 316 26.06 -10.37 27.69
N ALA A 317 26.82 -9.35 27.31
CA ALA A 317 28.23 -9.25 27.67
C ALA A 317 28.43 -9.32 29.19
N LEU A 318 27.57 -8.65 29.95
CA LEU A 318 27.58 -8.71 31.42
C LEU A 318 27.08 -10.05 31.96
N VAL A 319 26.08 -10.66 31.33
CA VAL A 319 25.60 -12.01 31.73
C VAL A 319 26.69 -13.07 31.55
N ALA A 320 27.55 -12.94 30.54
CA ALA A 320 28.56 -13.93 30.17
C ALA A 320 29.78 -14.03 31.11
N ARG A 321 29.92 -13.12 32.10
CA ARG A 321 30.94 -13.15 33.19
C ARG A 321 32.33 -13.67 32.76
N GLY A 322 32.93 -13.01 31.75
CA GLY A 322 34.27 -13.32 31.25
C GLY A 322 34.32 -13.96 29.85
N GLY A 323 33.17 -14.29 29.26
CA GLY A 323 33.04 -14.73 27.86
C GLY A 323 32.27 -13.74 26.97
N GLY A 324 32.31 -12.45 27.29
CA GLY A 324 31.48 -11.42 26.65
C GLY A 324 32.03 -10.80 25.36
N GLU A 325 33.23 -11.18 24.92
CA GLU A 325 33.92 -10.50 23.80
C GLU A 325 33.13 -10.51 22.48
N GLU A 326 32.42 -11.61 22.19
CA GLU A 326 31.54 -11.70 21.02
C GLU A 326 30.37 -10.71 21.11
N TYR A 327 29.79 -10.55 22.29
CA TYR A 327 28.72 -9.57 22.52
C TYR A 327 29.23 -8.13 22.46
N GLU A 328 30.46 -7.86 22.93
CA GLU A 328 31.06 -6.53 22.78
C GLU A 328 31.31 -6.14 21.31
N GLN A 329 31.69 -7.12 20.49
CA GLN A 329 31.81 -6.93 19.04
C GLN A 329 30.43 -6.67 18.42
N GLY A 330 29.41 -7.46 18.81
CA GLY A 330 28.02 -7.27 18.38
C GLY A 330 27.48 -5.88 18.72
N PHE A 331 27.67 -5.42 19.97
CA PHE A 331 27.33 -4.06 20.38
C PHE A 331 28.00 -3.02 19.47
N THR A 332 29.31 -3.13 19.26
CA THR A 332 30.07 -2.17 18.45
C THR A 332 29.57 -2.12 17.01
N GLU A 333 29.28 -3.27 16.41
CA GLU A 333 28.76 -3.37 15.04
C GLU A 333 27.36 -2.75 14.92
N GLN A 334 26.44 -3.17 15.78
CA GLN A 334 25.06 -2.73 15.72
C GLN A 334 24.91 -1.25 16.13
N PHE A 335 25.66 -0.80 17.13
CA PHE A 335 25.69 0.61 17.52
C PHE A 335 26.23 1.48 16.38
N ARG A 336 27.28 1.04 15.68
CA ARG A 336 27.80 1.77 14.50
C ARG A 336 26.79 1.83 13.37
N ARG A 337 26.04 0.75 13.12
CA ARG A 337 24.94 0.74 12.13
C ARG A 337 23.81 1.69 12.53
N PHE A 338 23.43 1.68 13.80
CA PHE A 338 22.39 2.53 14.36
C PHE A 338 22.77 4.02 14.34
N ALA A 339 23.83 4.40 15.03
CA ALA A 339 24.17 5.80 15.35
C ALA A 339 25.62 6.18 15.02
N GLY A 340 26.34 5.36 14.24
CA GLY A 340 27.74 5.64 13.90
C GLY A 340 28.71 5.47 15.08
N VAL A 341 29.95 5.90 14.89
CA VAL A 341 31.03 5.73 15.89
C VAL A 341 30.95 6.73 17.05
N ASP A 342 30.19 7.80 16.89
CA ASP A 342 30.08 8.94 17.81
C ASP A 342 28.67 9.09 18.40
N GLY A 343 27.74 8.20 18.06
CA GLY A 343 26.34 8.28 18.46
C GLY A 343 25.52 9.31 17.69
N ARG A 344 26.04 9.86 16.57
CA ARG A 344 25.35 10.89 15.76
C ARG A 344 25.27 10.58 14.26
N GLY A 345 25.80 9.46 13.81
CA GLY A 345 25.80 9.00 12.42
C GLY A 345 24.89 7.80 12.19
N GLY A 346 25.28 6.91 11.27
CA GLY A 346 24.53 5.69 10.95
C GLY A 346 23.13 5.97 10.39
N LEU A 347 22.25 4.99 10.51
CA LEU A 347 20.84 5.10 10.07
C LEU A 347 20.09 6.24 10.76
N LEU A 348 20.42 6.54 12.03
CA LEU A 348 19.84 7.66 12.75
C LEU A 348 20.27 9.01 12.15
N GLY A 349 21.56 9.16 11.84
CA GLY A 349 22.09 10.37 11.20
C GLY A 349 21.52 10.59 9.79
N GLU A 350 21.33 9.51 9.02
CA GLU A 350 20.66 9.56 7.72
C GLU A 350 19.20 10.04 7.85
N ALA A 351 18.43 9.50 8.80
CA ALA A 351 17.06 9.92 9.05
C ALA A 351 16.96 11.40 9.50
N ILE A 352 17.93 11.90 10.29
CA ILE A 352 17.99 13.30 10.70
C ILE A 352 18.27 14.24 9.52
N ALA A 353 19.11 13.81 8.57
CA ALA A 353 19.49 14.62 7.41
C ALA A 353 18.31 14.85 6.45
N GLU A 354 17.41 13.88 6.35
CA GLU A 354 16.20 13.97 5.53
C GLU A 354 15.10 14.81 6.21
N THR A 355 15.03 14.79 7.54
CA THR A 355 14.01 15.51 8.33
C THR A 355 14.63 16.53 9.28
N GLU A 356 15.26 17.58 8.71
CA GLU A 356 15.91 18.64 9.49
C GLU A 356 14.99 19.33 10.52
N SER A 357 13.67 19.13 10.50
CA SER A 357 12.76 19.77 11.46
C SER A 357 12.41 18.91 12.67
N ASP A 358 12.73 17.61 12.67
CA ASP A 358 12.27 16.71 13.73
C ASP A 358 13.08 16.90 15.02
N THR A 359 12.40 17.32 16.10
CA THR A 359 13.03 17.49 17.42
C THR A 359 13.22 16.16 18.14
N SER A 360 12.39 15.14 17.84
CA SER A 360 12.48 13.81 18.45
C SER A 360 13.75 13.08 17.99
N LEU A 361 14.06 13.11 16.69
CA LEU A 361 15.25 12.45 16.14
C LEU A 361 16.56 13.10 16.64
N ARG A 362 16.58 14.42 16.84
CA ARG A 362 17.73 15.08 17.47
C ARG A 362 17.90 14.68 18.93
N ALA A 363 16.81 14.61 19.68
CA ALA A 363 16.84 14.12 21.06
C ALA A 363 17.32 12.66 21.12
N ALA A 364 16.90 11.83 20.15
CA ALA A 364 17.39 10.46 20.00
C ALA A 364 18.90 10.41 19.77
N ALA A 365 19.47 11.30 18.94
CA ALA A 365 20.92 11.37 18.73
C ALA A 365 21.69 11.80 19.99
N ASP A 366 21.17 12.77 20.75
CA ASP A 366 21.78 13.16 22.02
C ASP A 366 21.72 12.03 23.06
N HIS A 367 20.62 11.27 23.09
CA HIS A 367 20.48 10.10 23.95
C HIS A 367 21.32 8.91 23.48
N ALA A 368 21.53 8.73 22.18
CA ALA A 368 22.45 7.73 21.64
C ALA A 368 23.90 8.03 22.04
N ALA A 369 24.34 9.29 21.90
CA ALA A 369 25.67 9.69 22.38
C ALA A 369 25.83 9.50 23.90
N ALA A 370 24.80 9.81 24.69
CA ALA A 370 24.80 9.56 26.13
C ALA A 370 24.85 8.06 26.47
N TRP A 371 24.16 7.23 25.69
CA TRP A 371 24.21 5.77 25.84
C TRP A 371 25.61 5.23 25.53
N LEU A 372 26.26 5.69 24.46
CA LEU A 372 27.63 5.30 24.13
C LEU A 372 28.64 5.64 25.23
N ASP A 373 28.53 6.83 25.82
CA ASP A 373 29.35 7.23 26.98
C ASP A 373 29.09 6.33 28.20
N ALA A 374 27.81 6.06 28.49
CA ALA A 374 27.42 5.21 29.61
C ALA A 374 27.90 3.77 29.43
N HIS A 375 27.83 3.24 28.21
CA HIS A 375 28.39 1.94 27.84
C HIS A 375 29.90 1.90 28.12
N GLY A 376 30.65 2.93 27.70
CA GLY A 376 32.08 3.04 27.99
C GLY A 376 32.41 3.01 29.48
N ARG A 377 31.56 3.61 30.33
CA ARG A 377 31.70 3.54 31.80
C ARG A 377 31.41 2.15 32.35
N VAL A 378 30.40 1.45 31.82
CA VAL A 378 30.13 0.04 32.17
C VAL A 378 31.34 -0.84 31.83
N ARG A 379 31.94 -0.67 30.65
CA ARG A 379 33.15 -1.41 30.25
C ARG A 379 34.33 -1.14 31.16
N GLN A 380 34.59 0.11 31.53
CA GLN A 380 35.67 0.45 32.46
C GLN A 380 35.52 -0.26 33.82
N LEU A 381 34.28 -0.34 34.34
CA LEU A 381 34.00 -1.07 35.58
C LEU A 381 34.18 -2.59 35.40
N ASP A 382 33.66 -3.16 34.31
CA ASP A 382 33.73 -4.60 34.04
C ASP A 382 35.18 -5.06 33.82
N ASP A 383 35.93 -4.36 32.96
CA ASP A 383 37.35 -4.61 32.68
C ASP A 383 38.26 -4.35 33.89
N GLY A 384 37.84 -3.44 34.77
CA GLY A 384 38.51 -3.15 36.05
C GLY A 384 38.27 -4.22 37.13
N GLY A 385 37.45 -5.24 36.87
CA GLY A 385 37.08 -6.29 37.81
C GLY A 385 35.94 -5.90 38.77
N GLU A 386 35.34 -4.73 38.59
CA GLU A 386 34.20 -4.23 39.36
C GLU A 386 32.85 -4.66 38.76
N HIS A 387 32.75 -5.93 38.37
CA HIS A 387 31.60 -6.49 37.66
C HIS A 387 30.24 -6.18 38.30
N ARG A 388 30.17 -6.21 39.64
CA ARG A 388 28.92 -5.87 40.36
C ARG A 388 28.50 -4.43 40.12
N GLN A 389 29.44 -3.49 40.09
CA GLN A 389 29.15 -2.08 39.83
C GLN A 389 28.79 -1.87 38.36
N ALA A 390 29.46 -2.57 37.44
CA ALA A 390 29.13 -2.56 36.02
C ALA A 390 27.67 -3.00 35.79
N VAL A 391 27.25 -4.10 36.41
CA VAL A 391 25.87 -4.60 36.34
C VAL A 391 24.89 -3.58 36.93
N LEU A 392 25.16 -3.03 38.12
CA LEU A 392 24.28 -2.05 38.74
C LEU A 392 24.10 -0.79 37.87
N LEU A 393 25.18 -0.28 37.28
CA LEU A 393 25.12 0.86 36.36
C LEU A 393 24.33 0.51 35.08
N ALA A 394 24.56 -0.67 34.50
CA ALA A 394 23.95 -1.06 33.22
C ALA A 394 22.43 -1.23 33.28
N ILE A 395 21.89 -1.61 34.45
CA ILE A 395 20.46 -1.90 34.66
C ILE A 395 19.71 -0.80 35.41
N ASP A 396 20.38 0.27 35.85
CA ASP A 396 19.75 1.32 36.64
C ASP A 396 18.72 2.10 35.80
N GLY A 397 17.43 1.83 36.00
CA GLY A 397 16.34 2.53 35.31
C GLY A 397 15.97 3.90 35.90
N THR A 398 16.74 4.41 36.87
CA THR A 398 16.47 5.67 37.56
C THR A 398 17.55 6.72 37.36
N ASP A 399 18.80 6.31 37.15
CA ASP A 399 19.89 7.24 36.80
C ASP A 399 19.79 7.65 35.32
N GLU A 400 19.70 8.96 35.06
CA GLU A 400 19.70 9.51 33.70
C GLU A 400 21.00 9.23 32.94
N ARG A 401 22.08 8.93 33.67
CA ARG A 401 23.40 8.62 33.11
C ARG A 401 23.64 7.12 32.92
N SER A 402 22.65 6.27 33.16
CA SER A 402 22.75 4.84 32.92
C SER A 402 22.52 4.49 31.44
N PRO A 403 23.10 3.39 30.95
CA PRO A 403 22.77 2.85 29.64
C PRO A 403 21.28 2.51 29.50
N ALA A 404 20.65 1.95 30.55
CA ALA A 404 19.24 1.58 30.52
C ALA A 404 18.30 2.77 30.26
N THR A 405 18.53 3.89 30.95
CA THR A 405 17.70 5.09 30.80
C THR A 405 17.96 5.78 29.46
N ALA A 406 19.23 5.89 29.06
CA ALA A 406 19.60 6.52 27.79
C ALA A 406 19.03 5.74 26.59
N PHE A 407 19.20 4.41 26.57
CA PHE A 407 18.59 3.53 25.58
C PHE A 407 17.06 3.62 25.60
N GLY A 408 16.44 3.61 26.78
CA GLY A 408 14.97 3.71 26.90
C GLY A 408 14.42 4.99 26.25
N ARG A 409 15.14 6.11 26.36
CA ARG A 409 14.78 7.36 25.66
C ARG A 409 14.95 7.22 24.15
N VAL A 410 16.09 6.71 23.68
CA VAL A 410 16.31 6.43 22.25
C VAL A 410 15.17 5.59 21.67
N ASP A 411 14.82 4.47 22.31
CA ASP A 411 13.75 3.58 21.84
C ASP A 411 12.39 4.30 21.81
N SER A 412 12.10 5.13 22.81
CA SER A 412 10.84 5.88 22.87
C SER A 412 10.74 6.97 21.80
N GLU A 413 11.83 7.69 21.53
CA GLU A 413 11.85 8.74 20.50
C GLU A 413 11.76 8.11 19.11
N LEU A 414 12.53 7.05 18.85
CA LEU A 414 12.42 6.29 17.58
C LEU A 414 11.01 5.72 17.39
N ALA A 415 10.39 5.19 18.45
CA ALA A 415 9.01 4.72 18.38
C ALA A 415 8.04 5.85 18.01
N ALA A 416 8.17 7.01 18.65
CA ALA A 416 7.33 8.16 18.38
C ALA A 416 7.51 8.69 16.95
N SER A 417 8.74 8.73 16.43
CA SER A 417 9.02 9.13 15.05
C SER A 417 8.46 8.13 14.04
N ILE A 418 8.58 6.82 14.29
CA ILE A 418 7.96 5.77 13.44
C ILE A 418 6.44 5.92 13.42
N ASP A 419 5.82 6.12 14.58
CA ASP A 419 4.37 6.30 14.70
C ASP A 419 3.90 7.62 14.08
N SER A 420 4.74 8.65 14.06
CA SER A 420 4.45 9.90 13.33
C SER A 420 4.51 9.67 11.83
N ALA A 421 5.62 9.10 11.32
CA ALA A 421 5.79 8.83 9.89
C ALA A 421 4.66 7.95 9.33
N ARG A 422 4.19 6.96 10.10
CA ARG A 422 3.03 6.13 9.74
C ARG A 422 1.73 6.90 9.71
N ARG A 423 1.47 7.74 10.72
CA ARG A 423 0.26 8.58 10.75
C ARG A 423 0.26 9.56 9.59
N ASP A 424 1.40 10.18 9.30
CA ASP A 424 1.57 11.09 8.18
C ASP A 424 1.35 10.35 6.85
N PHE A 425 1.83 9.11 6.71
CA PHE A 425 1.54 8.26 5.56
C PHE A 425 0.03 7.99 5.41
N VAL A 426 -0.64 7.56 6.48
CA VAL A 426 -2.08 7.27 6.46
C VAL A 426 -2.91 8.53 6.18
N GLU A 427 -2.58 9.66 6.80
CA GLU A 427 -3.29 10.93 6.61
C GLU A 427 -3.08 11.47 5.19
N ASN A 428 -1.85 11.48 4.68
CA ASN A 428 -1.57 11.94 3.33
C ASN A 428 -2.20 11.03 2.27
N THR A 429 -2.16 9.71 2.49
CA THR A 429 -2.73 8.72 1.56
C THR A 429 -4.27 8.77 1.57
N SER A 430 -4.89 8.90 2.74
CA SER A 430 -6.36 9.04 2.86
C SER A 430 -6.86 10.40 2.37
N ALA A 431 -6.13 11.50 2.60
CA ALA A 431 -6.45 12.81 2.03
C ALA A 431 -6.35 12.81 0.50
N ALA A 432 -5.34 12.12 -0.05
CA ALA A 432 -5.24 11.88 -1.48
C ALA A 432 -6.45 11.06 -1.98
N ALA A 433 -6.83 9.97 -1.30
CA ALA A 433 -8.04 9.19 -1.63
C ALA A 433 -9.31 10.06 -1.61
N GLY A 434 -9.51 10.87 -0.58
CA GLY A 434 -10.66 11.76 -0.44
C GLY A 434 -10.80 12.74 -1.62
N ALA A 435 -9.68 13.30 -2.10
CA ALA A 435 -9.68 14.17 -3.29
C ALA A 435 -10.04 13.42 -4.59
N LEU A 436 -9.85 12.10 -4.62
CA LEU A 436 -10.06 11.20 -5.74
C LEU A 436 -11.50 10.65 -5.81
N THR A 437 -12.19 10.49 -4.68
CA THR A 437 -13.58 9.97 -4.61
C THR A 437 -14.59 10.73 -5.49
N LEU A 438 -14.45 12.05 -5.63
CA LEU A 438 -15.35 12.89 -6.43
C LEU A 438 -15.04 12.86 -7.94
N LEU A 439 -13.87 12.36 -8.35
CA LEU A 439 -13.49 12.31 -9.76
C LEU A 439 -14.29 11.26 -10.54
N ALA A 440 -14.53 10.08 -9.96
CA ALA A 440 -15.30 9.03 -10.61
C ALA A 440 -16.72 9.49 -11.03
N PRO A 441 -17.54 10.10 -10.13
CA PRO A 441 -18.83 10.65 -10.51
C PRO A 441 -18.70 11.90 -11.41
N ALA A 442 -17.62 12.69 -11.29
CA ALA A 442 -17.37 13.83 -12.18
C ALA A 442 -17.11 13.37 -13.63
N TYR A 443 -16.28 12.34 -13.86
CA TYR A 443 -16.05 11.75 -15.17
C TYR A 443 -17.35 11.20 -15.79
N ALA A 444 -18.16 10.50 -15.00
CA ALA A 444 -19.46 9.98 -15.44
C ALA A 444 -20.43 11.11 -15.83
N LEU A 445 -20.59 12.12 -14.96
CA LEU A 445 -21.53 13.21 -15.18
C LEU A 445 -21.10 14.13 -16.33
N LEU A 446 -19.83 14.58 -16.33
CA LEU A 446 -19.33 15.55 -17.30
C LEU A 446 -19.18 14.94 -18.70
N SER A 447 -18.87 13.65 -18.82
CA SER A 447 -18.86 12.96 -20.11
C SER A 447 -20.26 12.86 -20.74
N VAL A 448 -21.28 12.59 -19.94
CA VAL A 448 -22.69 12.59 -20.38
C VAL A 448 -23.12 13.99 -20.81
N ILE A 449 -22.80 15.02 -20.03
CA ILE A 449 -23.07 16.43 -20.39
C ILE A 449 -22.35 16.79 -21.71
N ALA A 450 -21.09 16.38 -21.87
CA ALA A 450 -20.32 16.63 -23.08
C ALA A 450 -20.93 15.93 -24.30
N ALA A 451 -21.38 14.68 -24.15
CA ALA A 451 -22.08 13.91 -25.19
C ALA A 451 -23.41 14.55 -25.60
N LEU A 452 -24.23 14.96 -24.63
CA LEU A 452 -25.52 15.64 -24.86
C LEU A 452 -25.33 17.00 -25.53
N GLY A 453 -24.35 17.80 -25.08
CA GLY A 453 -24.00 19.08 -25.70
C GLY A 453 -23.57 18.92 -27.16
N ALA A 454 -22.74 17.91 -27.45
CA ALA A 454 -22.31 17.59 -28.82
C ALA A 454 -23.49 17.15 -29.70
N THR A 455 -24.41 16.32 -29.18
CA THR A 455 -25.60 15.89 -29.94
C THR A 455 -26.54 17.05 -30.26
N LEU A 456 -26.83 17.90 -29.27
CA LEU A 456 -27.70 19.07 -29.44
C LEU A 456 -27.10 20.07 -30.43
N GLY A 457 -25.81 20.41 -30.28
CA GLY A 457 -25.12 21.37 -31.15
C GLY A 457 -25.04 20.94 -32.61
N ILE A 458 -25.03 19.63 -32.88
CA ILE A 458 -24.96 19.09 -34.25
C ILE A 458 -26.36 18.93 -34.85
N ARG A 459 -27.34 18.55 -34.03
CA ARG A 459 -28.75 18.43 -34.46
C ARG A 459 -29.35 19.78 -34.85
N GLU A 460 -29.02 20.84 -34.12
CA GLU A 460 -29.47 22.21 -34.45
C GLU A 460 -28.93 22.66 -35.81
N ARG A 461 -27.66 22.35 -36.10
CA ARG A 461 -27.04 22.60 -37.41
C ARG A 461 -27.63 21.76 -38.54
N LEU A 462 -27.93 20.49 -38.32
CA LEU A 462 -28.56 19.64 -39.34
C LEU A 462 -29.98 20.12 -39.71
N ARG A 463 -30.68 20.80 -38.80
CA ARG A 463 -31.99 21.41 -39.07
C ARG A 463 -31.91 22.68 -39.91
N GLU A 464 -30.82 23.44 -39.86
CA GLU A 464 -30.60 24.63 -40.69
C GLU A 464 -30.33 24.30 -42.18
N TYR A 465 -29.97 23.05 -42.50
CA TYR A 465 -29.68 22.59 -43.88
C TYR A 465 -30.86 21.85 -44.55
N ARG A 466 -31.96 21.66 -43.84
CA ARG A 466 -33.24 21.19 -44.41
C ARG A 466 -34.13 22.39 -44.66
#